data_AF-A0A3B9LNY7-F1
#
_entry.id   AF-A0A3B9LNY7-F1
#
_cell.length_a   1.000
_cell.length_b   1.000
_cell.length_c   1.000
_cell.angle_alpha   90.00
_cell.angle_beta   90.00
_cell.angle_gamma   90.00
#
_symmetry.space_group_name_H-M   'P 1'
#
loop_
_entity.id
_entity.type
_entity.pdbx_description
1 polymer ?
#
loop_
_entity_poly.entity_id
_entity_poly.type
_entity_poly.pdbx_seq_one_letter_code
_entity_poly.pdbx_strand_id
1 'polypeptide(L)'
;MSDKNFITSREQKILFVMLGIGVTGFAAGLYTNDPRLWPSFLLNAFFFLTLALGAAVFVSINHVANAGWGTAIRRVPEAMMSYLPL
;
A
#
# COMPACT_ATOMS: atom_id res chain seq x y z
N MET A 1 0.49 6.66 -26.03
CA MET A 1 0.90 5.27 -25.79
C MET A 1 -0.28 4.58 -25.15
N SER A 2 -0.88 3.59 -25.82
CA SER A 2 -2.05 2.88 -25.30
C SER A 2 -1.60 1.99 -24.15
N ASP A 3 -1.97 2.32 -22.91
CA ASP A 3 -1.70 1.50 -21.73
C ASP A 3 -2.32 0.12 -21.91
N LYS A 4 -1.47 -0.84 -22.26
CA LYS A 4 -1.83 -2.25 -22.19
C LYS A 4 -1.78 -2.61 -20.70
N ASN A 5 -2.94 -2.76 -20.09
CA ASN A 5 -3.06 -3.25 -18.72
C ASN A 5 -2.34 -4.60 -18.61
N PHE A 6 -1.18 -4.63 -17.95
CA PHE A 6 -0.44 -5.86 -17.62
C PHE A 6 -1.09 -6.65 -16.47
N ILE A 7 -2.16 -6.11 -15.89
CA ILE A 7 -2.98 -6.76 -14.86
C ILE A 7 -4.09 -7.57 -15.54
N THR A 8 -4.20 -8.84 -15.16
CA THR A 8 -5.29 -9.70 -15.64
C THR A 8 -6.63 -9.27 -15.02
N SER A 9 -7.72 -9.51 -15.74
CA SER A 9 -9.06 -9.05 -15.37
C SER A 9 -9.55 -9.61 -14.02
N ARG A 10 -8.97 -10.73 -13.56
CA ARG A 10 -9.29 -11.34 -12.27
C ARG A 10 -8.67 -10.55 -11.10
N GLU A 11 -7.41 -10.18 -11.22
CA GLU A 11 -6.61 -9.48 -10.21
C GLU A 11 -7.15 -8.08 -10.02
N GLN A 12 -7.45 -7.39 -11.12
CA GLN A 12 -8.10 -6.09 -11.09
C GLN A 12 -9.46 -6.17 -10.35
N LYS A 13 -10.26 -7.20 -10.62
CA LYS A 13 -11.54 -7.39 -9.94
C LYS A 13 -11.36 -7.63 -8.43
N ILE A 14 -10.35 -8.41 -8.04
CA ILE A 14 -10.02 -8.65 -6.63
C ILE A 14 -9.62 -7.34 -5.93
N LEU A 15 -8.78 -6.52 -6.56
CA LEU A 15 -8.37 -5.22 -6.02
C LEU A 15 -9.57 -4.29 -5.79
N PHE A 16 -10.50 -4.22 -6.75
CA PHE A 16 -11.73 -3.44 -6.60
C PHE A 16 -12.65 -3.96 -5.49
N VAL A 17 -12.75 -5.28 -5.33
CA VAL A 17 -13.53 -5.87 -4.23
C VAL A 17 -12.93 -5.52 -2.87
N MET A 18 -11.60 -5.61 -2.72
CA MET A 18 -10.90 -5.23 -1.48
C MET A 18 -11.09 -3.74 -1.15
N LEU A 19 -11.01 -2.86 -2.15
CA LEU A 19 -11.28 -1.44 -1.99
C LEU A 19 -12.72 -1.19 -1.54
N GLY A 20 -13.69 -1.90 -2.14
CA GLY A 20 -15.09 -1.84 -1.76
C GLY A 20 -15.32 -2.19 -0.29
N ILE A 21 -14.73 -3.28 0.20
CA ILE A 21 -14.84 -3.71 1.60
C ILE A 21 -14.31 -2.63 2.56
N GLY A 22 -13.17 -2.01 2.22
CA GLY A 22 -12.59 -0.91 3.01
C GLY A 22 -13.51 0.31 3.09
N VAL A 23 -14.07 0.74 1.96
CA VAL A 23 -15.00 1.87 1.89
C VAL A 23 -16.29 1.59 2.68
N THR A 24 -16.85 0.38 2.54
CA THR A 24 -18.06 0.00 3.29
C THR A 24 -17.81 -0.06 4.81
N GLY A 25 -16.63 -0.52 5.23
CA GLY A 25 -16.25 -0.55 6.64
C GLY A 25 -16.15 0.85 7.24
N PHE A 26 -15.55 1.79 6.50
CA PHE A 26 -15.46 3.18 6.93
C PHE A 26 -16.83 3.87 6.98
N ALA A 27 -17.69 3.64 5.98
CA ALA A 27 -19.05 4.17 5.94
C ALA A 27 -19.92 3.65 7.11
N ALA A 28 -19.80 2.37 7.46
CA ALA A 28 -20.49 1.79 8.62
C ALA A 28 -20.02 2.41 9.95
N GLY A 29 -18.72 2.69 10.07
CA GLY A 29 -18.15 3.36 11.22
C GLY A 29 -18.66 4.81 11.38
N LEU A 30 -18.83 5.53 10.27
CA LEU A 30 -19.44 6.86 10.27
C LEU A 30 -20.91 6.82 10.68
N TYR A 31 -21.68 5.83 10.19
CA TYR A 31 -23.10 5.68 10.54
C TYR A 31 -23.31 5.38 12.03
N THR A 32 -22.42 4.59 12.62
CA THR A 32 -22.50 4.18 14.03
C THR A 32 -21.97 5.27 14.99
N ASN A 33 -21.36 6.33 14.44
CA ASN A 33 -20.78 7.45 15.18
C ASN A 33 -19.83 7.02 16.31
N ASP A 34 -19.06 5.94 16.05
CA ASP A 34 -18.15 5.37 17.02
C ASP A 34 -16.92 6.29 17.20
N PRO A 35 -16.61 6.77 18.42
CA PRO A 35 -15.44 7.58 18.67
C PRO A 35 -14.11 6.88 18.30
N ARG A 36 -14.11 5.56 18.16
CA ARG A 36 -12.95 4.75 17.77
C ARG A 36 -12.62 4.82 16.28
N LEU A 37 -13.55 5.29 15.43
CA LEU A 37 -13.37 5.36 13.99
C LEU A 37 -12.10 6.11 13.59
N TRP A 38 -11.92 7.32 14.13
CA TRP A 38 -10.78 8.18 13.79
C TRP A 38 -9.45 7.60 14.26
N PRO A 39 -9.27 7.17 15.53
CA PRO A 39 -8.05 6.49 15.95
C PRO A 39 -7.72 5.25 15.11
N SER A 40 -8.72 4.42 14.78
CA SER A 40 -8.52 3.23 13.94
C SER A 40 -8.10 3.58 12.51
N PHE A 41 -8.69 4.63 11.93
CA PHE A 41 -8.33 5.11 10.60
C PHE A 41 -6.91 5.69 10.56
N LEU A 42 -6.55 6.54 11.53
CA LEU A 42 -5.20 7.08 11.66
C LEU A 42 -4.17 5.98 11.87
N LEU A 43 -4.46 4.99 12.73
CA LEU A 43 -3.56 3.87 12.97
C LEU A 43 -3.30 3.07 11.69
N ASN A 44 -4.34 2.84 10.88
CA ASN A 44 -4.20 2.16 9.61
C ASN A 44 -3.32 2.95 8.63
N ALA A 45 -3.59 4.24 8.46
CA ALA A 45 -2.79 5.12 7.60
C ALA A 45 -1.33 5.20 8.06
N PHE A 46 -1.09 5.30 9.37
CA PHE A 46 0.25 5.32 9.96
C PHE A 46 1.01 4.01 9.76
N PHE A 47 0.32 2.88 9.88
CA PHE A 47 0.91 1.56 9.60
C PHE A 47 1.43 1.48 8.15
N PHE A 48 0.62 1.85 7.16
CA PHE A 48 1.06 1.83 5.76
C PHE A 48 2.14 2.88 5.46
N LEU A 49 2.08 4.06 6.08
CA LEU A 49 3.10 5.08 5.96
C LEU A 49 4.47 4.58 6.44
N THR A 50 4.53 4.02 7.65
CA THR A 50 5.79 3.49 8.21
C THR A 50 6.32 2.31 7.42
N LEU A 51 5.43 1.47 6.87
CA LEU A 51 5.78 0.36 5.98
C LEU A 51 6.38 0.85 4.65
N ALA A 52 5.82 1.91 4.04
CA ALA A 52 6.36 2.52 2.83
C ALA A 52 7.73 3.20 3.08
N LEU A 53 7.87 3.91 4.21
CA LEU A 53 9.14 4.50 4.63
C LEU A 53 10.20 3.43 4.94
N GLY A 54 9.81 2.34 5.60
CA GLY A 54 10.70 1.19 5.84
C GLY A 54 11.21 0.57 4.54
N ALA A 55 10.33 0.43 3.54
CA ALA A 55 10.72 -0.02 2.21
C ALA A 55 11.71 0.95 1.53
N ALA A 56 11.51 2.26 1.68
CA ALA A 56 12.43 3.27 1.15
C ALA A 56 13.82 3.21 1.77
N VAL A 57 13.89 3.07 3.10
CA VAL A 57 15.16 2.89 3.82
C VAL A 57 15.83 1.59 3.38
N PHE A 58 15.09 0.49 3.27
CA PHE A 58 15.62 -0.78 2.82
C PHE A 58 16.24 -0.71 1.42
N VAL A 59 15.55 -0.09 0.45
CA VAL A 59 16.09 0.10 -0.91
C VAL A 59 17.33 0.99 -0.89
N SER A 60 17.32 2.07 -0.10
CA SER A 60 18.44 2.99 0.02
C SER A 60 19.70 2.30 0.57
N ILE A 61 19.56 1.47 1.61
CA ILE A 61 20.67 0.71 2.19
C ILE A 61 21.25 -0.29 1.17
N ASN A 62 20.39 -1.05 0.49
CA ASN A 62 20.84 -1.99 -0.54
C ASN A 62 21.57 -1.29 -1.69
N HIS A 63 21.15 -0.07 -2.02
CA HIS A 63 21.80 0.73 -3.06
C HIS A 63 23.18 1.24 -2.61
N VAL A 64 23.30 1.80 -1.40
CA VAL A 64 24.57 2.31 -0.86
C VAL A 64 25.58 1.18 -0.64
N ALA A 65 25.12 0.02 -0.16
CA ALA A 65 25.96 -1.14 0.10
C ALA A 65 26.36 -1.91 -1.18
N ASN A 66 25.84 -1.53 -2.36
CA ASN A 66 25.99 -2.29 -3.61
C ASN A 66 25.66 -3.79 -3.43
N ALA A 67 24.64 -4.09 -2.63
CA ALA A 67 24.28 -5.45 -2.28
C ALA A 67 23.57 -6.17 -3.44
N GLY A 68 24.24 -7.14 -4.06
CA GLY A 68 23.73 -7.84 -5.24
C GLY A 68 22.52 -8.76 -4.99
N TRP A 69 22.34 -9.25 -3.76
CA TRP A 69 21.26 -10.19 -3.42
C TRP A 69 19.88 -9.54 -3.43
N GLY A 70 19.80 -8.24 -3.09
CA GLY A 70 18.55 -7.49 -3.02
C GLY A 70 17.94 -7.16 -4.40
N THR A 71 18.68 -7.40 -5.50
CA THR A 71 18.27 -7.04 -6.86
C THR A 71 17.02 -7.81 -7.32
N ALA A 72 16.88 -9.09 -6.94
CA ALA A 72 15.72 -9.90 -7.29
C ALA A 72 14.44 -9.46 -6.58
N ILE A 73 14.56 -8.99 -5.33
CA ILE A 73 13.41 -8.59 -4.50
C ILE A 73 13.08 -7.10 -4.60
N ARG A 74 13.94 -6.27 -5.20
CA ARG A 74 13.85 -4.80 -5.25
C ARG A 74 12.50 -4.26 -5.75
N ARG A 75 11.82 -4.98 -6.63
CA ARG A 75 10.50 -4.60 -7.18
C ARG A 75 9.40 -4.53 -6.13
N VAL A 76 9.46 -5.37 -5.08
CA VAL A 76 8.44 -5.40 -4.03
C VAL A 76 8.53 -4.16 -3.13
N PRO A 77 9.69 -3.82 -2.54
CA PRO A 77 9.87 -2.56 -1.83
C PRO A 77 9.59 -1.32 -2.69
N GLU A 78 9.93 -1.35 -3.99
CA GLU A 78 9.59 -0.25 -4.92
C GLU A 78 8.08 -0.04 -5.05
N ALA A 79 7.31 -1.12 -5.15
CA ALA A 79 5.85 -1.06 -5.15
C ALA A 79 5.26 -0.62 -3.79
N MET A 80 5.93 -0.90 -2.68
CA MET A 80 5.51 -0.42 -1.36
C MET A 80 5.76 1.10 -1.21
N MET A 81 6.85 1.62 -1.77
CA MET A 81 7.16 3.06 -1.77
C MET A 81 6.14 3.90 -2.54
N SER A 82 5.47 3.33 -3.56
CA SER A 82 4.45 4.06 -4.32
C SER A 82 3.18 4.40 -3.52
N TYR A 83 3.13 4.02 -2.24
CA TYR A 83 2.13 4.50 -1.28
C TYR A 83 2.38 5.96 -0.83
N LEU A 84 3.62 6.47 -0.86
CA LEU A 84 3.93 7.83 -0.38
C LEU A 84 3.23 8.99 -1.12
N PRO A 85 3.06 8.97 -2.46
CA PRO A 85 2.38 10.06 -3.18
C PRO A 85 0.85 9.95 -3.17
N LEU A 86 0.26 9.10 -2.32
CA LEU A 86 -1.19 8.97 -2.17
C LEU A 86 -1.90 10.30 -1.85
#